data_AF-A0A2H9MXY5-F1
#
_entry.id   AF-A0A2H9MXY5-F1
#
_cell.length_a   1.000
_cell.length_b   1.000
_cell.length_c   1.000
_cell.angle_alpha   90.00
_cell.angle_beta   90.00
_cell.angle_gamma   90.00
#
_symmetry.space_group_name_H-M   'P 1'
#
loop_
_entity.id
_entity.type
_entity.pdbx_description
1 polymer ?
#
loop_
_entity_poly.entity_id
_entity_poly.type
_entity_poly.pdbx_seq_one_letter_code
_entity_poly.pdbx_strand_id
1 'polypeptide(L)'
;MLAYELFSINKESSANNPRGGSQPIKKIFFQKGIVTIDKGLDEYPSEYLEKTKQLQDWLQMPLNTIDKKELNLPDMRVSFAQPSPYIEVYGNVKTNKNSESVLSITIGKKPNIIEYSLNVPTGEITQNENSKVRLKIDDENYFLKNSNLFTAYVDSGILDKDGTINNDAFEIISRKFLEYAKTRPCNLTKQENLRFRIYILPNNSEIKVKEKEITTDGDLFLDYFGNTSSEYASTPTTTTKFLSYDDKAFTINCKQKSDFYKNLGIGKGSLQKIFRPKEKTFNISGLEWTFVDISDNKHKFRNTGKGILTQLYENYKILSKGGHNEQVNLKILCVRVNQAKQELLIDENLTMKQMSKMFSKIDEIPFSAFEVLIDKSNKNPLWNTYLYVVKNFLSGNTIPKEFLLTYFTKLLRHKIFDWIKIKNNTEQIEFFSKSEFCIKYLINTDFTQNYLNSNEEYALRIGQIA
;
A
#
# COMPACT_ATOMS: atom_id res chain seq x y z
N MET A 1 -21.43 -0.49 7.74
CA MET A 1 -21.17 0.92 7.34
C MET A 1 -19.97 1.06 6.40
N LEU A 2 -18.79 0.50 6.70
CA LEU A 2 -17.58 0.66 5.87
C LEU A 2 -17.74 0.29 4.38
N ALA A 3 -18.46 -0.81 4.07
CA ALA A 3 -18.67 -1.23 2.69
C ALA A 3 -19.41 -0.16 1.86
N TYR A 4 -20.40 0.51 2.47
CA TYR A 4 -21.14 1.61 1.85
C TYR A 4 -20.27 2.85 1.67
N GLU A 5 -19.43 3.19 2.66
CA GLU A 5 -18.51 4.32 2.55
C GLU A 5 -17.48 4.08 1.44
N LEU A 6 -16.87 2.89 1.40
CA LEU A 6 -15.94 2.52 0.33
C LEU A 6 -16.61 2.48 -1.04
N PHE A 7 -17.83 1.94 -1.14
CA PHE A 7 -18.61 2.02 -2.37
C PHE A 7 -18.81 3.49 -2.78
N SER A 8 -19.28 4.34 -1.86
CA SER A 8 -19.58 5.75 -2.13
C SER A 8 -18.35 6.53 -2.59
N ILE A 9 -17.19 6.26 -1.99
CA ILE A 9 -15.89 6.86 -2.36
C ILE A 9 -15.48 6.44 -3.77
N ASN A 10 -15.71 5.18 -4.15
CA ASN A 10 -15.16 4.60 -5.38
C ASN A 10 -16.19 4.42 -6.51
N LYS A 11 -17.48 4.72 -6.31
CA LYS A 11 -18.54 4.42 -7.28
C LYS A 11 -18.20 4.98 -8.67
N GLU A 12 -17.63 6.18 -8.72
CA GLU A 12 -17.17 6.86 -9.95
C GLU A 12 -15.73 6.52 -10.35
N SER A 13 -14.97 5.85 -9.48
CA SER A 13 -13.55 5.54 -9.75
C SER A 13 -13.40 4.52 -10.87
N SER A 14 -12.59 4.85 -11.86
CA SER A 14 -12.14 3.95 -12.92
C SER A 14 -10.73 3.40 -12.67
N ALA A 15 -10.11 3.79 -11.54
CA ALA A 15 -8.77 3.39 -11.15
C ALA A 15 -8.65 1.86 -11.07
N ASN A 16 -7.51 1.34 -11.52
CA ASN A 16 -7.19 -0.04 -11.27
C ASN A 16 -6.93 -0.26 -9.78
N ASN A 17 -7.40 -1.39 -9.27
CA ASN A 17 -7.26 -1.76 -7.87
C ASN A 17 -6.31 -2.96 -7.78
N PRO A 18 -5.00 -2.72 -7.95
CA PRO A 18 -4.03 -3.78 -8.11
C PRO A 18 -3.91 -4.60 -6.83
N ARG A 19 -3.52 -5.86 -7.05
CA ARG A 19 -3.25 -6.81 -5.99
C ARG A 19 -1.90 -6.53 -5.33
N GLY A 20 -1.90 -5.57 -4.42
CA GLY A 20 -0.69 -5.04 -3.77
C GLY A 20 -0.85 -3.57 -3.40
N GLY A 21 0.26 -2.90 -3.11
CA GLY A 21 0.28 -1.43 -3.02
C GLY A 21 0.37 -0.76 -4.39
N SER A 22 0.26 0.56 -4.40
CA SER A 22 0.63 1.36 -5.57
C SER A 22 2.14 1.25 -5.81
N GLN A 23 2.54 0.94 -7.04
CA GLN A 23 3.94 0.85 -7.43
C GLN A 23 4.10 1.15 -8.94
N PRO A 24 5.27 1.62 -9.37
CA PRO A 24 5.59 1.78 -10.79
C PRO A 24 5.57 0.45 -11.52
N ILE A 25 5.05 0.46 -12.74
CA ILE A 25 5.02 -0.71 -13.61
C ILE A 25 5.39 -0.36 -15.05
N LYS A 26 5.87 -1.35 -15.79
CA LYS A 26 6.09 -1.26 -17.24
C LYS A 26 5.50 -2.49 -17.93
N LYS A 27 4.90 -2.31 -19.10
CA LYS A 27 4.52 -3.44 -19.97
C LYS A 27 5.62 -3.64 -21.01
N ILE A 28 5.92 -4.89 -21.32
CA ILE A 28 6.79 -5.27 -22.43
C ILE A 28 6.03 -6.29 -23.27
N PHE A 29 6.00 -6.04 -24.57
CA PHE A 29 5.39 -6.93 -25.55
C PHE A 29 6.48 -7.77 -26.20
N PHE A 30 6.26 -9.08 -26.27
CA PHE A 30 7.16 -9.99 -26.95
C PHE A 30 6.40 -10.91 -27.89
N GLN A 31 6.84 -10.92 -29.15
CA GLN A 31 6.27 -11.80 -30.16
C GLN A 31 7.39 -12.35 -31.04
N LYS A 32 7.68 -13.66 -30.92
CA LYS A 32 8.61 -14.40 -31.80
C LYS A 32 9.98 -13.69 -31.98
N GLY A 33 10.59 -13.28 -30.86
CA GLY A 33 11.92 -12.64 -30.85
C GLY A 33 11.90 -11.12 -30.96
N ILE A 34 10.76 -10.50 -31.30
CA ILE A 34 10.62 -9.04 -31.35
C ILE A 34 10.15 -8.54 -29.98
N VAL A 35 10.90 -7.58 -29.41
CA VAL A 35 10.55 -6.91 -28.16
C VAL A 35 10.13 -5.47 -28.43
N THR A 36 8.96 -5.08 -27.91
CA THR A 36 8.50 -3.69 -27.88
C THR A 36 8.23 -3.28 -26.44
N ILE A 37 8.85 -2.19 -26.00
CA ILE A 37 8.58 -1.60 -24.69
C ILE A 37 7.36 -0.69 -24.82
N ASP A 38 6.43 -0.80 -23.87
CA ASP A 38 5.20 -0.01 -23.88
C ASP A 38 5.45 1.50 -23.79
N LYS A 39 4.42 2.25 -24.16
CA LYS A 39 4.39 3.72 -24.24
C LYS A 39 4.94 4.45 -23.00
N GLY A 40 5.33 5.71 -23.22
CA GLY A 40 5.91 6.58 -22.19
C GLY A 40 4.90 7.06 -21.15
N LEU A 41 5.37 7.81 -20.14
CA LEU A 41 4.50 8.39 -19.11
C LEU A 41 3.57 9.47 -19.65
N ASP A 42 3.97 10.13 -20.73
CA ASP A 42 3.24 11.17 -21.44
C ASP A 42 1.92 10.68 -22.03
N GLU A 43 1.82 9.39 -22.34
CA GLU A 43 0.61 8.76 -22.85
C GLU A 43 -0.28 8.15 -21.74
N TYR A 44 0.07 8.39 -20.47
CA TYR A 44 -0.73 8.05 -19.29
C TYR A 44 -1.04 9.33 -18.47
N PRO A 45 -2.14 9.37 -17.72
CA PRO A 45 -2.37 10.41 -16.74
C PRO A 45 -1.16 10.50 -15.80
N SER A 46 -0.50 11.65 -15.76
CA SER A 46 0.76 11.83 -15.04
C SER A 46 0.55 11.77 -13.53
N GLU A 47 0.56 10.55 -12.99
CA GLU A 47 0.50 10.28 -11.55
C GLU A 47 1.85 9.81 -11.02
N TYR A 48 2.37 10.56 -10.06
CA TYR A 48 3.65 10.26 -9.42
C TYR A 48 3.43 9.87 -7.96
N LEU A 49 4.07 8.78 -7.56
CA LEU A 49 4.29 8.49 -6.16
C LEU A 49 5.61 9.17 -5.74
N GLU A 50 5.56 10.06 -4.75
CA GLU A 50 6.71 10.89 -4.35
C GLU A 50 7.99 10.07 -4.14
N LYS A 51 7.87 8.91 -3.48
CA LYS A 51 8.98 7.98 -3.24
C LYS A 51 9.61 7.42 -4.51
N THR A 52 8.84 7.20 -5.57
CA THR A 52 9.31 6.57 -6.81
C THR A 52 9.34 7.53 -7.99
N LYS A 53 9.15 8.83 -7.76
CA LYS A 53 9.06 9.83 -8.83
C LYS A 53 10.26 9.77 -9.79
N GLN A 54 11.47 9.77 -9.24
CA GLN A 54 12.71 9.68 -10.03
C GLN A 54 12.79 8.38 -10.85
N LEU A 55 12.32 7.25 -10.31
CA LEU A 55 12.27 5.98 -11.03
C LEU A 55 11.21 6.00 -12.14
N GLN A 56 10.04 6.58 -11.85
CA GLN A 56 8.97 6.75 -12.82
C GLN A 56 9.45 7.61 -13.99
N ASP A 57 10.13 8.74 -13.72
CA ASP A 57 10.70 9.61 -14.74
C ASP A 57 11.81 8.90 -15.55
N TRP A 58 12.74 8.23 -14.88
CA TRP A 58 13.85 7.54 -15.54
C TRP A 58 13.38 6.41 -16.47
N LEU A 59 12.46 5.55 -16.02
CA LEU A 59 12.04 4.36 -16.77
C LEU A 59 10.66 4.49 -17.43
N GLN A 60 10.06 5.69 -17.38
CA GLN A 60 8.74 6.01 -17.90
C GLN A 60 7.68 5.01 -17.44
N MET A 61 7.58 4.84 -16.13
CA MET A 61 6.71 3.84 -15.52
C MET A 61 5.44 4.48 -14.96
N PRO A 62 4.26 4.21 -15.56
CA PRO A 62 2.99 4.52 -14.91
C PRO A 62 2.84 3.77 -13.58
N LEU A 63 1.94 4.25 -12.71
CA LEU A 63 1.50 3.50 -11.54
C LEU A 63 0.49 2.41 -11.95
N ASN A 64 0.51 1.28 -11.24
CA ASN A 64 -0.46 0.20 -11.41
C ASN A 64 -1.90 0.54 -10.96
N THR A 65 -2.13 1.76 -10.48
CA THR A 65 -3.44 2.29 -10.05
C THR A 65 -4.11 3.18 -11.09
N ILE A 66 -3.48 3.43 -12.24
CA ILE A 66 -4.09 4.16 -13.37
C ILE A 66 -5.35 3.45 -13.87
N ASP A 67 -6.18 4.17 -14.63
CA ASP A 67 -7.43 3.68 -15.21
C ASP A 67 -7.31 2.26 -15.78
N LYS A 68 -8.27 1.39 -15.42
CA LYS A 68 -8.28 -0.03 -15.82
C LYS A 68 -8.25 -0.21 -17.34
N LYS A 69 -8.98 0.62 -18.09
CA LYS A 69 -9.07 0.54 -19.56
C LYS A 69 -7.75 0.93 -20.21
N GLU A 70 -7.12 2.00 -19.72
CA GLU A 70 -5.82 2.45 -20.24
C GLU A 70 -4.71 1.45 -19.93
N LEU A 71 -4.73 0.88 -18.73
CA LEU A 71 -3.71 -0.06 -18.32
C LEU A 71 -3.83 -1.40 -19.05
N ASN A 72 -5.06 -1.85 -19.36
CA ASN A 72 -5.36 -3.12 -20.02
C ASN A 72 -4.73 -4.33 -19.30
N LEU A 73 -4.84 -4.36 -17.97
CA LEU A 73 -4.39 -5.44 -17.10
C LEU A 73 -5.48 -5.82 -16.07
N PRO A 74 -6.65 -6.31 -16.50
CA PRO A 74 -7.68 -6.78 -15.57
C PRO A 74 -7.19 -7.94 -14.70
N ASP A 75 -7.27 -7.82 -13.37
CA ASP A 75 -6.90 -8.89 -12.44
C ASP A 75 -8.06 -9.21 -11.49
N MET A 76 -8.65 -10.40 -11.65
CA MET A 76 -9.80 -10.87 -10.85
C MET A 76 -9.38 -11.81 -9.70
N ARG A 77 -8.08 -11.94 -9.43
CA ARG A 77 -7.60 -12.79 -8.33
C ARG A 77 -8.02 -12.21 -6.98
N VAL A 78 -8.52 -13.08 -6.11
CA VAL A 78 -8.91 -12.79 -4.72
C VAL A 78 -7.92 -13.38 -3.70
N SER A 79 -6.95 -14.21 -4.12
CA SER A 79 -5.99 -14.89 -3.23
C SER A 79 -4.62 -15.15 -3.86
N PHE A 80 -3.53 -15.05 -3.08
CA PHE A 80 -2.13 -15.10 -3.61
C PHE A 80 -1.76 -16.51 -4.05
N ALA A 81 -2.59 -17.48 -3.67
CA ALA A 81 -2.50 -18.86 -4.11
C ALA A 81 -3.10 -19.10 -5.51
N GLN A 82 -3.97 -18.22 -6.02
CA GLN A 82 -4.52 -18.35 -7.37
C GLN A 82 -3.44 -18.11 -8.43
N PRO A 83 -3.44 -18.87 -9.54
CA PRO A 83 -2.55 -18.61 -10.68
C PRO A 83 -2.61 -17.15 -11.14
N SER A 84 -1.48 -16.62 -11.60
CA SER A 84 -1.40 -15.27 -12.14
C SER A 84 -1.90 -15.23 -13.59
N PRO A 85 -2.72 -14.26 -14.01
CA PRO A 85 -2.98 -14.07 -15.45
C PRO A 85 -1.71 -13.69 -16.23
N TYR A 86 -0.79 -12.98 -15.57
CA TYR A 86 0.33 -12.33 -16.23
C TYR A 86 1.68 -12.89 -15.78
N ILE A 87 2.64 -12.85 -16.69
CA ILE A 87 4.06 -13.05 -16.38
C ILE A 87 4.57 -11.76 -15.70
N GLU A 88 4.75 -11.85 -14.39
CA GLU A 88 5.23 -10.76 -13.54
C GLU A 88 6.73 -10.88 -13.28
N VAL A 89 7.50 -9.89 -13.71
CA VAL A 89 8.93 -9.75 -13.41
C VAL A 89 9.10 -8.69 -12.33
N TYR A 90 9.91 -8.99 -11.31
CA TYR A 90 10.13 -8.13 -10.17
C TYR A 90 11.36 -7.26 -10.40
N GLY A 91 11.18 -5.95 -10.37
CA GLY A 91 12.25 -4.98 -10.56
C GLY A 91 12.67 -4.33 -9.27
N ASN A 92 13.96 -4.05 -9.14
CA ASN A 92 14.52 -3.39 -7.97
C ASN A 92 15.68 -2.48 -8.37
N VAL A 93 15.72 -1.26 -7.84
CA VAL A 93 16.86 -0.35 -7.96
C VAL A 93 17.45 -0.10 -6.58
N LYS A 94 18.73 -0.41 -6.42
CA LYS A 94 19.49 -0.10 -5.20
C LYS A 94 20.51 0.97 -5.54
N THR A 95 20.40 2.11 -4.86
CA THR A 95 21.38 3.18 -4.93
C THR A 95 22.18 3.19 -3.64
N ASN A 96 23.52 3.16 -3.73
CA ASN A 96 24.39 3.21 -2.56
C ASN A 96 24.67 4.65 -2.13
N LYS A 97 25.50 4.82 -1.08
CA LYS A 97 25.87 6.15 -0.57
C LYS A 97 26.65 7.01 -1.57
N ASN A 98 27.32 6.39 -2.54
CA ASN A 98 28.08 7.06 -3.59
C ASN A 98 27.20 7.38 -4.82
N SER A 99 25.87 7.24 -4.70
CA SER A 99 24.90 7.37 -5.81
C SER A 99 25.10 6.36 -6.95
N GLU A 100 25.87 5.29 -6.73
CA GLU A 100 25.98 4.20 -7.68
C GLU A 100 24.72 3.36 -7.60
N SER A 101 24.04 3.24 -8.73
CA SER A 101 22.74 2.57 -8.82
C SER A 101 22.89 1.25 -9.56
N VAL A 102 22.30 0.20 -8.99
CA VAL A 102 22.14 -1.11 -9.63
C VAL A 102 20.66 -1.36 -9.85
N LEU A 103 20.28 -1.48 -11.11
CA LEU A 103 18.94 -1.87 -11.55
C LEU A 103 18.94 -3.37 -11.78
N SER A 104 18.10 -4.13 -11.07
CA SER A 104 17.93 -5.56 -11.33
C SER A 104 16.47 -5.92 -11.62
N ILE A 105 16.30 -6.91 -12.48
CA ILE A 105 15.01 -7.52 -12.80
C ILE A 105 15.11 -9.02 -12.62
N THR A 106 14.08 -9.60 -12.01
CA THR A 106 14.14 -10.95 -11.48
C THR A 106 12.84 -11.70 -11.73
N ILE A 107 12.93 -12.96 -12.12
CA ILE A 107 11.81 -13.88 -12.25
C ILE A 107 12.10 -15.20 -11.54
N GLY A 108 11.05 -15.80 -10.97
CA GLY A 108 11.17 -17.03 -10.18
C GLY A 108 11.39 -16.79 -8.68
N LYS A 109 11.72 -17.87 -7.98
CA LYS A 109 11.95 -17.88 -6.53
C LYS A 109 13.08 -18.84 -6.22
N LYS A 110 13.92 -18.50 -5.23
CA LYS A 110 15.02 -19.37 -4.79
C LYS A 110 14.51 -20.81 -4.52
N PRO A 111 15.22 -21.85 -5.00
CA PRO A 111 16.53 -21.79 -5.67
C PRO A 111 16.50 -21.40 -7.15
N ASN A 112 15.37 -21.57 -7.85
CA ASN A 112 15.26 -21.35 -9.30
C ASN A 112 14.88 -19.91 -9.62
N ILE A 113 15.88 -19.08 -9.88
CA ILE A 113 15.72 -17.65 -10.10
C ILE A 113 16.59 -17.21 -11.28
N ILE A 114 16.05 -16.34 -12.14
CA ILE A 114 16.83 -15.68 -13.19
C ILE A 114 16.83 -14.18 -12.86
N GLU A 115 18.01 -13.60 -12.80
CA GLU A 115 18.25 -12.19 -12.48
C GLU A 115 19.19 -11.58 -13.52
N TYR A 116 18.75 -10.47 -14.11
CA TYR A 116 19.59 -9.58 -14.90
C TYR A 116 19.78 -8.29 -14.13
N SER A 117 21.01 -7.79 -14.11
CA SER A 117 21.36 -6.54 -13.44
C SER A 117 22.13 -5.61 -14.36
N LEU A 118 21.84 -4.31 -14.26
CA LEU A 118 22.58 -3.23 -14.88
C LEU A 118 23.27 -2.43 -13.77
N ASN A 119 24.60 -2.36 -13.84
CA ASN A 119 25.36 -1.36 -13.12
C ASN A 119 25.25 -0.05 -13.90
N VAL A 120 24.49 0.92 -13.37
CA VAL A 120 24.19 2.17 -14.09
C VAL A 120 25.44 3.00 -14.37
N PRO A 121 26.38 3.19 -13.42
CA PRO A 121 27.65 3.88 -13.70
C PRO A 121 28.49 3.26 -14.81
N THR A 122 28.68 1.93 -14.82
CA THR A 122 29.57 1.27 -15.79
C THR A 122 28.86 0.89 -17.08
N GLY A 123 27.52 0.83 -17.08
CA GLY A 123 26.72 0.32 -18.18
C GLY A 123 26.79 -1.21 -18.35
N GLU A 124 27.46 -1.91 -17.43
CA GLU A 124 27.66 -3.36 -17.48
C GLU A 124 26.38 -4.10 -17.13
N ILE A 125 26.01 -5.07 -17.97
CA ILE A 125 24.88 -5.97 -17.75
C ILE A 125 25.42 -7.33 -17.31
N THR A 126 25.02 -7.77 -16.13
CA THR A 126 25.33 -9.10 -15.59
C THR A 126 24.06 -9.96 -15.52
N GLN A 127 24.26 -11.27 -15.54
CA GLN A 127 23.20 -12.25 -15.36
C GLN A 127 23.68 -13.34 -14.39
N ASN A 128 22.76 -13.91 -13.62
CA ASN A 128 23.05 -15.13 -12.88
C ASN A 128 22.94 -16.38 -13.77
N GLU A 129 23.25 -17.56 -13.22
CA GLU A 129 23.09 -18.81 -13.96
C GLU A 129 21.62 -19.08 -14.32
N ASN A 130 21.43 -19.49 -15.57
CA ASN A 130 20.13 -19.87 -16.10
C ASN A 130 19.51 -20.97 -15.24
N SER A 131 18.28 -20.73 -14.80
CA SER A 131 17.50 -21.64 -13.97
C SER A 131 16.21 -22.03 -14.69
N LYS A 132 15.73 -23.25 -14.48
CA LYS A 132 14.40 -23.65 -14.99
C LYS A 132 13.31 -23.03 -14.10
N VAL A 133 12.70 -21.94 -14.56
CA VAL A 133 11.65 -21.23 -13.81
C VAL A 133 10.27 -21.59 -14.35
N ARG A 134 9.51 -22.36 -13.57
CA ARG A 134 8.09 -22.65 -13.84
C ARG A 134 7.18 -21.61 -13.19
N LEU A 135 6.29 -21.01 -13.97
CA LEU A 135 5.34 -20.03 -13.53
C LEU A 135 3.95 -20.66 -13.37
N LYS A 136 3.22 -20.23 -12.34
CA LYS A 136 1.82 -20.62 -12.14
C LYS A 136 0.93 -19.58 -12.83
N ILE A 137 0.70 -19.76 -14.12
CA ILE A 137 -0.12 -18.87 -14.95
C ILE A 137 -1.55 -19.43 -15.06
N ASP A 138 -2.55 -18.54 -15.11
CA ASP A 138 -3.96 -18.89 -15.34
C ASP A 138 -4.16 -19.23 -16.83
N ASP A 139 -4.64 -20.42 -17.10
CA ASP A 139 -4.86 -21.00 -18.43
C ASP A 139 -6.34 -21.15 -18.78
N GLU A 140 -7.25 -20.52 -18.03
CA GLU A 140 -8.71 -20.71 -18.19
C GLU A 140 -9.48 -19.41 -18.34
N ASN A 141 -9.10 -18.37 -17.59
CA ASN A 141 -9.97 -17.23 -17.30
C ASN A 141 -9.60 -15.96 -18.05
N TYR A 142 -8.50 -15.92 -18.79
CA TYR A 142 -8.02 -14.71 -19.46
C TYR A 142 -7.79 -14.99 -20.94
N PHE A 143 -8.26 -14.06 -21.78
CA PHE A 143 -8.29 -14.21 -23.23
C PHE A 143 -7.68 -12.99 -23.90
N LEU A 144 -6.88 -13.24 -24.93
CA LEU A 144 -6.30 -12.23 -25.81
C LEU A 144 -6.94 -12.43 -27.18
N LYS A 145 -7.82 -11.50 -27.59
CA LYS A 145 -8.71 -11.68 -28.75
C LYS A 145 -9.58 -12.95 -28.58
N ASN A 146 -9.32 -13.99 -29.37
CA ASN A 146 -10.11 -15.23 -29.41
C ASN A 146 -9.36 -16.43 -28.81
N SER A 147 -8.11 -16.28 -28.38
CA SER A 147 -7.33 -17.34 -27.75
C SER A 147 -7.14 -17.10 -26.26
N ASN A 148 -6.97 -18.18 -25.51
CA ASN A 148 -6.58 -18.09 -24.12
C ASN A 148 -5.20 -17.40 -24.00
N LEU A 149 -5.03 -16.55 -22.99
CA LEU A 149 -3.82 -15.77 -22.78
C LEU A 149 -2.59 -16.67 -22.52
N PHE A 150 -2.76 -17.80 -21.81
CA PHE A 150 -1.70 -18.79 -21.65
C PHE A 150 -1.25 -19.37 -22.99
N THR A 151 -2.19 -19.76 -23.86
CA THR A 151 -1.87 -20.22 -25.21
C THR A 151 -1.12 -19.15 -26.00
N ALA A 152 -1.53 -17.87 -25.90
CA ALA A 152 -0.83 -16.77 -26.54
C ALA A 152 0.61 -16.56 -26.00
N TYR A 153 0.89 -16.88 -24.74
CA TYR A 153 2.26 -16.91 -24.20
C TYR A 153 3.09 -18.05 -24.79
N VAL A 154 2.49 -19.21 -25.02
CA VAL A 154 3.15 -20.36 -25.65
C VAL A 154 3.44 -20.09 -27.13
N ASP A 155 2.44 -19.59 -27.86
CA ASP A 155 2.54 -19.30 -29.30
C ASP A 155 3.53 -18.17 -29.61
N SER A 156 3.70 -17.23 -28.68
CA SER A 156 4.69 -16.16 -28.80
C SER A 156 6.11 -16.60 -28.44
N GLY A 157 6.27 -17.81 -27.86
CA GLY A 157 7.56 -18.39 -27.47
C GLY A 157 8.07 -17.92 -26.11
N ILE A 158 7.23 -17.27 -25.29
CA ILE A 158 7.62 -16.79 -23.96
C ILE A 158 7.61 -17.93 -22.94
N LEU A 159 6.59 -18.80 -23.02
CA LEU A 159 6.44 -19.99 -22.18
C LEU A 159 6.46 -21.26 -23.02
N ASP A 160 6.86 -22.37 -22.40
CA ASP A 160 6.53 -23.69 -22.91
C ASP A 160 5.12 -24.13 -22.47
N LYS A 161 4.66 -25.28 -22.98
CA LYS A 161 3.35 -25.85 -22.65
C LYS A 161 3.19 -26.22 -21.17
N ASP A 162 4.29 -26.37 -20.44
CA ASP A 162 4.30 -26.69 -19.00
C ASP A 162 4.27 -25.42 -18.12
N GLY A 163 4.31 -24.23 -18.73
CA GLY A 163 4.39 -22.93 -18.06
C GLY A 163 5.80 -22.55 -17.59
N THR A 164 6.84 -23.19 -18.13
CA THR A 164 8.25 -22.80 -17.92
C THR A 164 8.60 -21.63 -18.82
N ILE A 165 9.33 -20.65 -18.28
CA ILE A 165 9.85 -19.56 -19.09
C ILE A 165 10.94 -20.04 -20.06
N ASN A 166 10.88 -19.53 -21.29
CA ASN A 166 11.96 -19.69 -22.25
C ASN A 166 13.10 -18.71 -21.90
N ASN A 167 14.27 -19.24 -21.55
CA ASN A 167 15.42 -18.45 -21.13
C ASN A 167 15.92 -17.50 -22.23
N ASP A 168 15.92 -17.93 -23.48
CA ASP A 168 16.38 -17.11 -24.60
C ASP A 168 15.42 -15.93 -24.81
N ALA A 169 14.11 -16.18 -24.75
CA ALA A 169 13.10 -15.12 -24.82
C ALA A 169 13.27 -14.13 -23.65
N PHE A 170 13.48 -14.64 -22.43
CA PHE A 170 13.68 -13.80 -21.25
C PHE A 170 14.98 -12.99 -21.30
N GLU A 171 16.07 -13.55 -21.85
CA GLU A 171 17.32 -12.84 -22.08
C GLU A 171 17.10 -11.65 -23.03
N ILE A 172 16.47 -11.89 -24.18
CA ILE A 172 16.21 -10.84 -25.17
C ILE A 172 15.35 -9.72 -24.56
N ILE A 173 14.29 -10.08 -23.84
CA ILE A 173 13.41 -9.13 -23.14
C ILE A 173 14.19 -8.32 -22.09
N SER A 174 14.97 -9.02 -21.26
CA SER A 174 15.71 -8.41 -20.15
C SER A 174 16.78 -7.45 -20.65
N ARG A 175 17.59 -7.87 -21.63
CA ARG A 175 18.60 -7.02 -22.26
C ARG A 175 17.97 -5.80 -22.92
N LYS A 176 16.86 -5.96 -23.66
CA LYS A 176 16.18 -4.83 -24.30
C LYS A 176 15.72 -3.79 -23.28
N PHE A 177 15.19 -4.24 -22.15
CA PHE A 177 14.77 -3.35 -21.06
C PHE A 177 15.94 -2.64 -20.37
N LEU A 178 17.03 -3.37 -20.07
CA LEU A 178 18.22 -2.76 -19.46
C LEU A 178 18.94 -1.79 -20.41
N GLU A 179 19.00 -2.10 -21.70
CA GLU A 179 19.50 -1.16 -22.71
C GLU A 179 18.60 0.07 -22.83
N TYR A 180 17.28 -0.09 -22.76
CA TYR A 180 16.37 1.05 -22.68
C TYR A 180 16.66 1.94 -21.46
N ALA A 181 16.96 1.36 -20.30
CA ALA A 181 17.35 2.12 -19.11
C ALA A 181 18.64 2.94 -19.32
N LYS A 182 19.60 2.41 -20.08
CA LYS A 182 20.85 3.11 -20.44
C LYS A 182 20.63 4.34 -21.33
N THR A 183 19.59 4.34 -22.17
CA THR A 183 19.30 5.47 -23.07
C THR A 183 18.78 6.72 -22.36
N ARG A 184 18.58 6.67 -21.04
CA ARG A 184 17.90 7.73 -20.28
C ARG A 184 18.74 8.18 -19.08
N PRO A 185 18.73 9.48 -18.75
CA PRO A 185 19.47 9.98 -17.61
C PRO A 185 18.89 9.44 -16.30
N CYS A 186 19.76 8.84 -15.49
CA CYS A 186 19.43 8.36 -14.15
C CYS A 186 19.73 9.46 -13.12
N ASN A 187 18.68 10.10 -12.61
CA ASN A 187 18.78 11.19 -11.62
C ASN A 187 18.57 10.71 -10.17
N LEU A 188 18.89 9.46 -9.87
CA LEU A 188 18.79 8.90 -8.52
C LEU A 188 19.96 9.40 -7.67
N THR A 189 19.67 10.30 -6.72
CA THR A 189 20.69 11.01 -5.93
C THR A 189 20.75 10.59 -4.47
N LYS A 190 19.79 9.77 -4.02
CA LYS A 190 19.69 9.34 -2.62
C LYS A 190 19.88 7.83 -2.52
N GLN A 191 20.47 7.41 -1.40
CA GLN A 191 20.55 6.00 -1.06
C GLN A 191 19.12 5.45 -0.86
N GLU A 192 18.63 4.70 -1.83
CA GLU A 192 17.26 4.21 -1.85
C GLU A 192 17.17 2.78 -2.37
N ASN A 193 16.08 2.11 -2.00
CA ASN A 193 15.71 0.81 -2.53
C ASN A 193 14.30 0.89 -3.11
N LEU A 194 14.22 1.04 -4.43
CA LEU A 194 12.98 1.29 -5.16
C LEU A 194 12.54 0.01 -5.87
N ARG A 195 11.26 -0.34 -5.75
CA ARG A 195 10.68 -1.55 -6.35
C ARG A 195 9.70 -1.17 -7.44
N PHE A 196 9.66 -1.97 -8.49
CA PHE A 196 8.71 -1.84 -9.59
C PHE A 196 8.36 -3.24 -10.13
N ARG A 197 7.40 -3.32 -11.06
CA ARG A 197 7.11 -4.57 -11.78
C ARG A 197 7.13 -4.38 -13.29
N ILE A 198 7.51 -5.43 -14.00
CA ILE A 198 7.34 -5.51 -15.44
C ILE A 198 6.32 -6.61 -15.73
N TYR A 199 5.34 -6.30 -16.58
CA TYR A 199 4.41 -7.29 -17.12
C TYR A 199 4.82 -7.63 -18.54
N ILE A 200 5.17 -8.89 -18.77
CA ILE A 200 5.46 -9.39 -20.12
C ILE A 200 4.13 -9.87 -20.72
N LEU A 201 3.82 -9.40 -21.92
CA LEU A 201 2.59 -9.70 -22.66
C LEU A 201 2.92 -10.16 -24.10
N PRO A 202 2.10 -11.01 -24.73
CA PRO A 202 2.35 -11.44 -26.11
C PRO A 202 2.20 -10.30 -27.13
N ASN A 203 1.27 -9.36 -26.90
CA ASN A 203 1.07 -8.14 -27.69
C ASN A 203 0.21 -7.13 -26.89
N ASN A 204 -0.11 -5.99 -27.51
CA ASN A 204 -0.85 -4.88 -26.88
C ASN A 204 -2.39 -4.95 -27.05
N SER A 205 -2.94 -6.09 -27.51
CA SER A 205 -4.39 -6.22 -27.70
C SER A 205 -5.14 -6.24 -26.37
N GLU A 206 -6.44 -5.91 -26.41
CA GLU A 206 -7.32 -5.97 -25.24
C GLU A 206 -7.36 -7.38 -24.62
N ILE A 207 -7.22 -7.43 -23.29
CA ILE A 207 -7.32 -8.67 -22.51
C ILE A 207 -8.72 -8.74 -21.91
N LYS A 208 -9.44 -9.80 -22.24
CA LYS A 208 -10.79 -10.08 -21.71
C LYS A 208 -10.72 -11.14 -20.63
N VAL A 209 -11.57 -11.00 -19.62
CA VAL A 209 -11.75 -12.03 -18.59
C VAL A 209 -12.95 -12.88 -18.96
N LYS A 210 -12.85 -14.20 -18.79
CA LYS A 210 -13.98 -15.11 -18.91
C LYS A 210 -15.05 -14.68 -17.92
N GLU A 211 -16.13 -14.14 -18.44
CA GLU A 211 -17.33 -13.98 -17.64
C GLU A 211 -17.87 -15.39 -17.38
N LYS A 212 -18.05 -15.74 -16.11
CA LYS A 212 -18.78 -16.97 -15.76
C LYS A 212 -20.14 -16.90 -16.45
N GLU A 213 -20.55 -18.01 -17.09
CA GLU A 213 -21.82 -18.10 -17.81
C GLU A 213 -22.94 -17.44 -17.02
N ILE A 214 -23.47 -16.39 -17.65
CA ILE A 214 -24.53 -15.56 -17.15
C ILE A 214 -25.80 -16.37 -17.37
N THR A 215 -26.38 -16.93 -16.31
CA THR A 215 -27.80 -17.26 -16.33
C THR A 215 -28.54 -15.94 -16.24
N THR A 216 -28.88 -15.35 -17.39
CA THR A 216 -29.64 -14.08 -17.52
C THR A 216 -31.08 -14.17 -17.00
N ASP A 217 -31.52 -15.30 -16.44
CA ASP A 217 -32.89 -15.53 -15.98
C ASP A 217 -33.21 -14.90 -14.61
N GLY A 218 -32.40 -13.96 -14.12
CA GLY A 218 -32.66 -13.26 -12.86
C GLY A 218 -33.48 -11.99 -13.08
N ASP A 219 -34.60 -11.84 -12.35
CA ASP A 219 -35.32 -10.57 -12.25
C ASP A 219 -34.37 -9.44 -11.83
N LEU A 220 -34.51 -8.27 -12.44
CA LEU A 220 -33.77 -7.07 -12.03
C LEU A 220 -34.14 -6.72 -10.59
N PHE A 221 -33.13 -6.44 -9.77
CA PHE A 221 -33.30 -5.99 -8.40
C PHE A 221 -32.50 -4.71 -8.14
N LEU A 222 -32.92 -3.93 -7.15
CA LEU A 222 -32.12 -2.86 -6.59
C LEU A 222 -31.18 -3.44 -5.55
N ASP A 223 -29.89 -3.23 -5.73
CA ASP A 223 -28.89 -3.66 -4.77
C ASP A 223 -28.90 -2.78 -3.50
N TYR A 224 -28.15 -3.20 -2.48
CA TYR A 224 -28.04 -2.50 -1.20
C TYR A 224 -27.56 -1.04 -1.32
N PHE A 225 -26.95 -0.67 -2.44
CA PHE A 225 -26.47 0.68 -2.72
C PHE A 225 -27.42 1.47 -3.64
N GLY A 226 -28.57 0.89 -4.01
CA GLY A 226 -29.57 1.51 -4.89
C GLY A 226 -29.29 1.37 -6.39
N ASN A 227 -28.33 0.53 -6.79
CA ASN A 227 -28.05 0.29 -8.21
C ASN A 227 -28.89 -0.89 -8.72
N THR A 228 -29.46 -0.74 -9.91
CA THR A 228 -30.12 -1.85 -10.58
C THR A 228 -29.09 -2.91 -10.97
N SER A 229 -29.34 -4.16 -10.59
CA SER A 229 -28.50 -5.30 -10.89
C SER A 229 -29.33 -6.48 -11.36
N SER A 230 -28.76 -7.27 -12.26
CA SER A 230 -29.31 -8.56 -12.69
C SER A 230 -28.66 -9.74 -11.96
N GLU A 231 -27.59 -9.50 -11.19
CA GLU A 231 -26.80 -10.57 -10.55
C GLU A 231 -26.28 -10.16 -9.17
N TYR A 232 -26.53 -11.01 -8.18
CA TYR A 232 -25.82 -10.93 -6.91
C TYR A 232 -24.34 -11.27 -7.09
N ALA A 233 -23.50 -10.64 -6.26
CA ALA A 233 -22.11 -11.04 -6.18
C ALA A 233 -21.97 -12.51 -5.76
N SER A 234 -20.95 -13.21 -6.26
CA SER A 234 -20.69 -14.63 -5.92
C SER A 234 -19.26 -14.89 -5.48
N THR A 235 -18.40 -13.88 -5.57
CA THR A 235 -16.98 -13.94 -5.23
C THR A 235 -16.63 -12.81 -4.27
N PRO A 236 -15.65 -12.99 -3.36
CA PRO A 236 -15.19 -11.91 -2.50
C PRO A 236 -14.49 -10.80 -3.28
N THR A 237 -14.32 -9.62 -2.67
CA THR A 237 -13.55 -8.52 -3.27
C THR A 237 -12.09 -8.95 -3.49
N THR A 238 -11.45 -8.38 -4.51
CA THR A 238 -10.07 -8.70 -4.91
C THR A 238 -9.03 -8.28 -3.87
N THR A 239 -9.31 -7.22 -3.10
CA THR A 239 -8.32 -6.59 -2.23
C THR A 239 -8.58 -6.70 -0.75
N THR A 240 -9.81 -6.93 -0.29
CA THR A 240 -10.09 -6.91 1.16
C THR A 240 -11.15 -7.93 1.54
N LYS A 241 -10.75 -8.94 2.33
CA LYS A 241 -11.72 -9.78 3.03
C LYS A 241 -12.27 -8.97 4.20
N PHE A 242 -13.36 -8.25 3.98
CA PHE A 242 -14.07 -7.57 5.07
C PHE A 242 -14.70 -8.64 5.96
N LEU A 243 -14.22 -8.71 7.20
CA LEU A 243 -14.82 -9.51 8.24
C LEU A 243 -15.12 -8.53 9.36
N SER A 244 -16.30 -7.92 9.30
CA SER A 244 -16.80 -7.07 10.39
C SER A 244 -17.69 -7.93 11.27
N TYR A 245 -17.34 -8.09 12.54
CA TYR A 245 -18.17 -8.77 13.52
C TYR A 245 -19.24 -7.84 14.11
N ASP A 246 -19.05 -6.51 14.02
CA ASP A 246 -19.94 -5.49 14.60
C ASP A 246 -20.93 -4.89 13.60
N ASP A 247 -20.71 -5.11 12.30
CA ASP A 247 -21.63 -4.65 11.27
C ASP A 247 -22.75 -5.68 11.12
N LYS A 248 -23.97 -5.32 11.54
CA LYS A 248 -25.17 -6.18 11.41
C LYS A 248 -25.40 -6.68 9.98
N ALA A 249 -24.85 -5.99 8.98
CA ALA A 249 -24.84 -6.47 7.59
C ALA A 249 -24.01 -7.76 7.41
N PHE A 250 -22.99 -8.01 8.22
CA PHE A 250 -22.06 -9.13 8.06
C PHE A 250 -22.31 -10.30 9.03
N THR A 251 -23.23 -10.15 9.98
CA THR A 251 -23.67 -11.25 10.87
C THR A 251 -24.77 -12.07 10.16
N ILE A 252 -24.39 -12.94 9.22
CA ILE A 252 -25.35 -13.81 8.53
C ILE A 252 -24.98 -15.29 8.71
N ASN A 253 -25.87 -16.05 9.33
CA ASN A 253 -25.85 -17.51 9.42
C ASN A 253 -26.20 -18.13 8.05
N CYS A 254 -25.29 -18.11 7.08
CA CYS A 254 -25.48 -18.79 5.79
C CYS A 254 -24.80 -20.17 5.78
N LYS A 255 -25.54 -21.21 5.41
CA LYS A 255 -24.99 -22.57 5.21
C LYS A 255 -24.30 -22.74 3.84
N GLN A 256 -24.63 -21.89 2.85
CA GLN A 256 -24.02 -21.88 1.52
C GLN A 256 -23.43 -20.51 1.17
N LYS A 257 -22.30 -20.48 0.46
CA LYS A 257 -21.55 -19.26 0.12
C LYS A 257 -22.31 -18.31 -0.82
N SER A 258 -23.19 -18.83 -1.67
CA SER A 258 -24.07 -18.07 -2.56
C SER A 258 -25.08 -17.22 -1.81
N ASP A 259 -25.59 -17.74 -0.68
CA ASP A 259 -26.65 -17.08 0.10
C ASP A 259 -26.13 -15.84 0.81
N PHE A 260 -24.82 -15.78 1.09
CA PHE A 260 -24.20 -14.66 1.79
C PHE A 260 -24.41 -13.33 1.05
N TYR A 261 -24.05 -13.28 -0.23
CA TYR A 261 -24.17 -12.04 -1.03
C TYR A 261 -25.60 -11.76 -1.50
N LYS A 262 -26.40 -12.82 -1.68
CA LYS A 262 -27.83 -12.70 -1.94
C LYS A 262 -28.56 -12.06 -0.76
N ASN A 263 -28.25 -12.50 0.47
CA ASN A 263 -28.81 -11.92 1.70
C ASN A 263 -28.30 -10.50 1.99
N LEU A 264 -27.07 -10.19 1.58
CA LEU A 264 -26.54 -8.83 1.61
C LEU A 264 -27.18 -7.91 0.57
N GLY A 265 -27.85 -8.47 -0.46
CA GLY A 265 -28.42 -7.69 -1.54
C GLY A 265 -27.40 -6.98 -2.41
N ILE A 266 -26.14 -7.43 -2.49
CA ILE A 266 -25.08 -6.70 -3.20
C ILE A 266 -24.93 -7.20 -4.63
N GLY A 267 -25.10 -6.30 -5.59
CA GLY A 267 -24.86 -6.56 -7.01
C GLY A 267 -23.38 -6.75 -7.33
N LYS A 268 -23.08 -7.57 -8.34
CA LYS A 268 -21.71 -7.88 -8.80
C LYS A 268 -20.91 -6.62 -9.17
N GLY A 269 -21.52 -5.68 -9.89
CA GLY A 269 -20.87 -4.42 -10.29
C GLY A 269 -20.49 -3.55 -9.10
N SER A 270 -21.39 -3.43 -8.11
CA SER A 270 -21.15 -2.64 -6.91
C SER A 270 -20.08 -3.24 -6.04
N LEU A 271 -20.03 -4.56 -5.91
CA LEU A 271 -18.97 -5.24 -5.16
C LEU A 271 -17.56 -4.87 -5.69
N GLN A 272 -17.40 -4.72 -7.01
CA GLN A 272 -16.12 -4.34 -7.61
C GLN A 272 -15.68 -2.92 -7.27
N LYS A 273 -16.58 -2.08 -6.76
CA LYS A 273 -16.31 -0.72 -6.26
C LYS A 273 -16.03 -0.70 -4.75
N ILE A 274 -16.20 -1.81 -4.04
CA ILE A 274 -15.92 -1.89 -2.60
C ILE A 274 -14.46 -2.28 -2.39
N PHE A 275 -13.56 -1.29 -2.42
CA PHE A 275 -12.15 -1.48 -2.16
C PHE A 275 -11.50 -0.28 -1.48
N ARG A 276 -10.32 -0.47 -0.88
CA ARG A 276 -9.54 0.64 -0.34
C ARG A 276 -8.77 1.33 -1.49
N PRO A 277 -8.93 2.65 -1.70
CA PRO A 277 -8.20 3.38 -2.73
C PRO A 277 -6.69 3.33 -2.45
N LYS A 278 -5.94 2.59 -3.28
CA LYS A 278 -4.50 2.31 -3.07
C LYS A 278 -3.65 3.55 -3.29
N GLU A 279 -4.08 4.43 -4.18
CA GLU A 279 -3.50 5.74 -4.46
C GLU A 279 -3.66 6.74 -3.30
N LYS A 280 -4.58 6.48 -2.36
CA LYS A 280 -4.78 7.27 -1.13
C LYS A 280 -4.23 6.58 0.12
N THR A 281 -3.45 5.52 -0.07
CA THR A 281 -2.94 4.66 1.02
C THR A 281 -1.43 4.81 1.16
N PHE A 282 -0.97 5.09 2.38
CA PHE A 282 0.44 5.25 2.72
C PHE A 282 0.90 4.16 3.68
N ASN A 283 2.15 3.70 3.54
CA ASN A 283 2.77 2.87 4.56
C ASN A 283 3.38 3.77 5.63
N ILE A 284 2.80 3.73 6.83
CA ILE A 284 3.31 4.46 7.99
C ILE A 284 3.58 3.41 9.07
N SER A 285 4.87 3.25 9.39
CA SER A 285 5.33 2.40 10.49
C SER A 285 4.95 0.93 10.37
N GLY A 286 4.91 0.42 9.14
CA GLY A 286 4.56 -0.98 8.84
C GLY A 286 3.06 -1.26 8.70
N LEU A 287 2.21 -0.23 8.82
CA LEU A 287 0.76 -0.32 8.62
C LEU A 287 0.33 0.46 7.37
N GLU A 288 -0.75 0.01 6.71
CA GLU A 288 -1.35 0.73 5.58
C GLU A 288 -2.44 1.68 6.08
N TRP A 289 -2.19 2.99 5.95
CA TRP A 289 -3.13 4.05 6.33
C TRP A 289 -3.76 4.68 5.09
N THR A 290 -5.08 4.66 5.00
CA THR A 290 -5.84 5.29 3.92
C THR A 290 -6.50 6.56 4.44
N PHE A 291 -6.32 7.67 3.72
CA PHE A 291 -6.92 8.97 4.04
C PHE A 291 -7.79 9.44 2.88
N VAL A 292 -9.07 9.70 3.12
CA VAL A 292 -9.99 10.15 2.07
C VAL A 292 -10.67 11.44 2.50
N ASP A 293 -10.53 12.47 1.68
CA ASP A 293 -11.39 13.65 1.77
C ASP A 293 -12.80 13.25 1.33
N ILE A 294 -13.75 13.32 2.25
CA ILE A 294 -15.14 12.92 2.01
C ILE A 294 -15.85 13.96 1.13
N SER A 295 -15.44 15.22 1.20
CA SER A 295 -16.01 16.31 0.42
C SER A 295 -15.51 16.32 -1.02
N ASP A 296 -14.27 15.89 -1.25
CA ASP A 296 -13.70 15.69 -2.59
C ASP A 296 -13.02 14.31 -2.70
N ASN A 297 -13.79 13.34 -3.19
CA ASN A 297 -13.30 11.99 -3.46
C ASN A 297 -12.21 11.92 -4.55
N LYS A 298 -11.88 13.00 -5.27
CA LYS A 298 -10.74 13.03 -6.19
C LYS A 298 -9.47 13.58 -5.54
N HIS A 299 -9.59 14.25 -4.39
CA HIS A 299 -8.46 14.77 -3.65
C HIS A 299 -7.50 13.66 -3.22
N LYS A 300 -6.20 13.93 -3.38
CA LYS A 300 -5.10 13.05 -2.98
C LYS A 300 -4.16 13.80 -2.05
N PHE A 301 -4.07 13.33 -0.81
CA PHE A 301 -3.09 13.85 0.14
C PHE A 301 -1.66 13.48 -0.27
N ARG A 302 -0.69 14.31 0.11
CA ARG A 302 0.73 13.99 -0.07
C ARG A 302 1.22 13.14 1.11
N ASN A 303 2.10 12.18 0.83
CA ASN A 303 2.71 11.38 1.89
C ASN A 303 3.85 12.17 2.54
N THR A 304 3.70 12.52 3.81
CA THR A 304 4.71 13.29 4.55
C THR A 304 5.98 12.50 4.82
N GLY A 305 5.91 11.17 4.90
CA GLY A 305 7.03 10.31 5.31
C GLY A 305 7.49 10.52 6.77
N LYS A 306 6.76 11.31 7.58
CA LYS A 306 7.20 11.77 8.91
C LYS A 306 6.53 11.08 10.10
N GLY A 307 5.54 10.21 9.86
CA GLY A 307 4.77 9.52 10.91
C GLY A 307 3.29 9.89 10.90
N ILE A 308 2.48 9.21 11.71
CA ILE A 308 1.01 9.33 11.64
C ILE A 308 0.52 10.72 12.06
N LEU A 309 1.08 11.28 13.13
CA LEU A 309 0.60 12.56 13.67
C LEU A 309 0.89 13.71 12.70
N THR A 310 2.09 13.74 12.12
CA THR A 310 2.45 14.71 11.08
C THR A 310 1.57 14.56 9.84
N GLN A 311 1.31 13.31 9.41
CA GLN A 311 0.40 13.07 8.28
C GLN A 311 -0.99 13.64 8.54
N LEU A 312 -1.57 13.40 9.71
CA LEU A 312 -2.89 13.91 10.08
C LEU A 312 -2.92 15.43 10.14
N TYR A 313 -1.88 16.05 10.69
CA TYR A 313 -1.78 17.51 10.80
C TYR A 313 -1.66 18.20 9.44
N GLU A 314 -0.84 17.67 8.54
CA GLU A 314 -0.71 18.19 7.17
C GLU A 314 -2.01 18.00 6.37
N ASN A 315 -2.68 16.85 6.52
CA ASN A 315 -4.00 16.63 5.94
C ASN A 315 -5.02 17.66 6.47
N TYR A 316 -5.03 17.92 7.78
CA TYR A 316 -5.87 18.94 8.40
C TYR A 316 -5.61 20.34 7.83
N LYS A 317 -4.34 20.75 7.70
CA LYS A 317 -3.97 22.05 7.10
C LYS A 317 -4.46 22.21 5.66
N ILE A 318 -4.45 21.13 4.89
CA ILE A 318 -4.96 21.14 3.52
C ILE A 318 -6.48 21.33 3.53
N LEU A 319 -7.19 20.53 4.34
CA LEU A 319 -8.65 20.59 4.46
C LEU A 319 -9.14 21.93 5.04
N SER A 320 -8.43 22.50 6.00
CA SER A 320 -8.83 23.77 6.65
C SER A 320 -8.78 24.97 5.71
N LYS A 321 -8.00 24.91 4.63
CA LYS A 321 -7.98 25.97 3.60
C LYS A 321 -9.27 26.00 2.76
N GLY A 322 -10.03 24.91 2.73
CA GLY A 322 -11.29 24.79 1.99
C GLY A 322 -12.52 25.39 2.67
N GLY A 323 -12.37 25.95 3.88
CA GLY A 323 -13.48 26.48 4.69
C GLY A 323 -13.93 25.52 5.80
N HIS A 324 -14.48 26.08 6.88
CA HIS A 324 -14.96 25.31 8.03
C HIS A 324 -16.41 24.88 7.82
N ASN A 325 -16.62 23.66 7.34
CA ASN A 325 -17.94 23.01 7.41
C ASN A 325 -17.98 22.04 8.60
N GLU A 326 -19.13 21.95 9.29
CA GLU A 326 -19.33 21.04 10.43
C GLU A 326 -19.48 19.55 10.02
N GLN A 327 -19.43 19.25 8.72
CA GLN A 327 -19.57 17.90 8.19
C GLN A 327 -18.31 17.04 8.44
N VAL A 328 -18.40 15.73 8.19
CA VAL A 328 -17.24 14.85 8.22
C VAL A 328 -16.39 15.13 6.98
N ASN A 329 -15.12 15.43 7.17
CA ASN A 329 -14.22 15.82 6.09
C ASN A 329 -13.15 14.77 5.81
N LEU A 330 -12.78 13.94 6.78
CA LEU A 330 -11.69 12.98 6.62
C LEU A 330 -12.09 11.57 7.07
N LYS A 331 -12.07 10.62 6.15
CA LYS A 331 -12.10 9.18 6.44
C LYS A 331 -10.68 8.67 6.68
N ILE A 332 -10.50 7.89 7.73
CA ILE A 332 -9.23 7.26 8.08
C ILE A 332 -9.44 5.76 8.23
N LEU A 333 -8.65 4.97 7.49
CA LEU A 333 -8.58 3.52 7.67
C LEU A 333 -7.15 3.11 7.99
N CYS A 334 -6.96 2.30 9.02
CA CYS A 334 -5.68 1.64 9.29
C CYS A 334 -5.84 0.14 9.11
N VAL A 335 -4.99 -0.45 8.28
CA VAL A 335 -5.04 -1.88 7.99
C VAL A 335 -3.66 -2.48 8.17
N ARG A 336 -3.63 -3.63 8.86
CA ARG A 336 -2.48 -4.52 8.85
C ARG A 336 -2.63 -5.49 7.68
N VAL A 337 -1.66 -5.45 6.77
CA VAL A 337 -1.61 -6.38 5.64
C VAL A 337 -0.64 -7.51 5.98
N ASN A 338 -1.15 -8.75 5.96
CA ASN A 338 -0.34 -9.96 5.95
C ASN A 338 -0.58 -10.70 4.62
N GLN A 339 0.34 -11.58 4.21
CA GLN A 339 0.37 -12.21 2.89
C GLN A 339 -0.96 -12.81 2.41
N ALA A 340 -1.87 -13.21 3.30
CA ALA A 340 -3.18 -13.77 2.93
C ALA A 340 -4.40 -13.04 3.52
N LYS A 341 -4.20 -12.02 4.37
CA LYS A 341 -5.26 -11.37 5.15
C LYS A 341 -5.01 -9.88 5.33
N GLN A 342 -6.08 -9.10 5.27
CA GLN A 342 -6.08 -7.70 5.69
C GLN A 342 -6.92 -7.62 6.96
N GLU A 343 -6.37 -7.00 7.99
CA GLU A 343 -7.03 -6.79 9.27
C GLU A 343 -7.25 -5.29 9.46
N LEU A 344 -8.52 -4.88 9.59
CA LEU A 344 -8.89 -3.48 9.85
C LEU A 344 -8.66 -3.20 11.34
N LEU A 345 -7.80 -2.23 11.63
CA LEU A 345 -7.39 -1.87 12.98
C LEU A 345 -8.08 -0.58 13.46
N ILE A 346 -8.26 0.38 12.54
CA ILE A 346 -8.91 1.67 12.81
C ILE A 346 -9.81 2.00 11.62
N ASP A 347 -11.01 2.46 11.95
CA ASP A 347 -12.04 2.91 11.01
C ASP A 347 -12.74 4.14 11.60
N GLU A 348 -12.26 5.33 11.23
CA GLU A 348 -12.67 6.58 11.87
C GLU A 348 -13.07 7.63 10.84
N ASN A 349 -14.00 8.48 11.26
CA ASN A 349 -14.54 9.61 10.51
C ASN A 349 -14.30 10.88 11.33
N LEU A 350 -13.51 11.83 10.82
CA LEU A 350 -13.21 13.07 11.51
C LEU A 350 -13.91 14.28 10.87
N THR A 351 -14.55 15.07 11.71
CA THR A 351 -15.04 16.41 11.38
C THR A 351 -13.93 17.46 11.47
N MET A 352 -14.10 18.59 10.78
CA MET A 352 -13.17 19.73 10.94
C MET A 352 -13.10 20.25 12.37
N LYS A 353 -14.21 20.22 13.12
CA LYS A 353 -14.25 20.63 14.53
C LYS A 353 -13.38 19.74 15.42
N GLN A 354 -13.45 18.41 15.22
CA GLN A 354 -12.61 17.47 15.95
C GLN A 354 -11.13 17.69 15.63
N MET A 355 -10.78 17.78 14.34
CA MET A 355 -9.38 18.00 13.93
C MET A 355 -8.83 19.35 14.42
N SER A 356 -9.64 20.42 14.36
CA SER A 356 -9.28 21.73 14.89
C SER A 356 -9.00 21.67 16.40
N LYS A 357 -9.86 21.00 17.17
CA LYS A 357 -9.65 20.79 18.60
C LYS A 357 -8.37 20.00 18.87
N MET A 358 -8.14 18.90 18.15
CA MET A 358 -6.92 18.09 18.27
C MET A 358 -5.69 18.98 18.05
N PHE A 359 -5.61 19.67 16.91
CA PHE A 359 -4.42 20.39 16.49
C PHE A 359 -4.30 21.82 17.03
N SER A 360 -5.25 22.28 17.84
CA SER A 360 -5.27 23.64 18.42
C SER A 360 -4.05 23.99 19.28
N LYS A 361 -3.40 22.98 19.89
CA LYS A 361 -2.26 23.14 20.81
C LYS A 361 -0.94 22.64 20.22
N ILE A 362 -0.85 22.41 18.91
CA ILE A 362 0.39 21.97 18.25
C ILE A 362 1.06 23.15 17.55
N ASP A 363 2.24 23.53 18.05
CA ASP A 363 3.16 24.42 17.34
C ASP A 363 4.10 23.64 16.40
N GLU A 364 4.78 22.61 16.94
CA GLU A 364 5.71 21.76 16.20
C GLU A 364 5.52 20.28 16.57
N ILE A 365 5.54 19.39 15.57
CA ILE A 365 5.41 17.94 15.77
C ILE A 365 6.79 17.29 15.58
N PRO A 366 7.36 16.65 16.61
CA PRO A 366 8.58 15.88 16.46
C PRO A 366 8.44 14.77 15.41
N PHE A 367 9.51 14.52 14.65
CA PHE A 367 9.52 13.46 13.65
C PHE A 367 9.16 12.11 14.26
N SER A 368 8.12 11.46 13.73
CA SER A 368 7.65 10.14 14.16
C SER A 368 7.38 10.09 15.68
N ALA A 369 6.71 11.12 16.21
CA ALA A 369 6.45 11.29 17.63
C ALA A 369 5.72 10.09 18.24
N PHE A 370 4.61 9.63 17.65
CA PHE A 370 3.85 8.50 18.19
C PHE A 370 4.54 7.16 17.95
N GLU A 371 5.39 7.05 16.93
CA GLU A 371 6.09 5.82 16.58
C GLU A 371 7.11 5.37 17.64
N VAL A 372 7.48 6.24 18.60
CA VAL A 372 8.22 5.85 19.81
C VAL A 372 7.42 4.81 20.64
N LEU A 373 6.10 4.77 20.49
CA LEU A 373 5.19 3.85 21.17
C LEU A 373 5.09 2.48 20.49
N ILE A 374 5.89 2.23 19.45
CA ILE A 374 5.99 0.93 18.79
C ILE A 374 7.08 0.12 19.48
N ASP A 375 6.70 -1.02 20.04
CA ASP A 375 7.67 -1.95 20.62
C ASP A 375 8.35 -2.74 19.49
N LYS A 376 9.65 -2.50 19.33
CA LYS A 376 10.52 -3.11 18.32
C LYS A 376 11.51 -4.12 18.92
N SER A 377 11.30 -4.55 20.17
CA SER A 377 12.18 -5.50 20.87
C SER A 377 12.22 -6.89 20.21
N ASN A 378 11.14 -7.27 19.52
CA ASN A 378 11.02 -8.55 18.82
C ASN A 378 11.23 -8.39 17.31
N LYS A 379 11.51 -9.51 16.62
CA LYS A 379 11.62 -9.57 15.15
C LYS A 379 10.42 -8.95 14.43
N ASN A 380 9.23 -9.05 15.03
CA ASN A 380 8.00 -8.42 14.55
C ASN A 380 7.63 -7.25 15.48
N PRO A 381 7.43 -6.04 14.93
CA PRO A 381 6.96 -4.91 15.73
C PRO A 381 5.60 -5.21 16.37
N LEU A 382 5.41 -4.76 17.61
CA LEU A 382 4.13 -4.79 18.29
C LEU A 382 3.53 -3.38 18.30
N TRP A 383 2.34 -3.25 17.70
CA TRP A 383 1.66 -1.97 17.53
C TRP A 383 0.60 -1.69 18.60
N ASN A 384 0.41 -2.56 19.60
CA ASN A 384 -0.73 -2.46 20.53
C ASN A 384 -0.82 -1.10 21.24
N THR A 385 0.27 -0.64 21.85
CA THR A 385 0.32 0.66 22.53
C THR A 385 0.14 1.81 21.53
N TYR A 386 0.85 1.76 20.41
CA TYR A 386 0.73 2.74 19.34
C TYR A 386 -0.71 2.89 18.83
N LEU A 387 -1.39 1.78 18.51
CA LEU A 387 -2.77 1.78 18.04
C LEU A 387 -3.75 2.22 19.12
N TYR A 388 -3.54 1.82 20.36
CA TYR A 388 -4.34 2.30 21.49
C TYR A 388 -4.25 3.82 21.61
N VAL A 389 -3.04 4.37 21.54
CA VAL A 389 -2.82 5.83 21.60
C VAL A 389 -3.44 6.54 20.40
N VAL A 390 -3.18 6.07 19.18
CA VAL A 390 -3.75 6.70 17.98
C VAL A 390 -5.27 6.65 18.00
N LYS A 391 -5.87 5.51 18.37
CA LYS A 391 -7.34 5.39 18.44
C LYS A 391 -7.93 6.37 19.45
N ASN A 392 -7.39 6.44 20.67
CA ASN A 392 -7.87 7.40 21.67
C ASN A 392 -7.68 8.84 21.22
N PHE A 393 -6.53 9.16 20.59
CA PHE A 393 -6.29 10.48 20.02
C PHE A 393 -7.33 10.85 18.96
N LEU A 394 -7.61 9.96 18.01
CA LEU A 394 -8.61 10.16 16.95
C LEU A 394 -10.03 10.30 17.51
N SER A 395 -10.37 9.58 18.59
CA SER A 395 -11.65 9.73 19.27
C SER A 395 -11.75 10.98 20.15
N GLY A 396 -10.64 11.70 20.38
CA GLY A 396 -10.56 12.83 21.31
C GLY A 396 -10.60 12.43 22.79
N ASN A 397 -10.30 11.16 23.09
CA ASN A 397 -10.22 10.63 24.44
C ASN A 397 -8.86 10.94 25.08
N THR A 398 -8.85 11.07 26.40
CA THR A 398 -7.62 11.25 27.17
C THR A 398 -6.90 9.92 27.36
N ILE A 399 -5.57 9.98 27.46
CA ILE A 399 -4.75 8.81 27.78
C ILE A 399 -4.28 8.94 29.22
N PRO A 400 -4.44 7.90 30.07
CA PRO A 400 -3.97 7.94 31.45
C PRO A 400 -2.46 8.22 31.52
N LYS A 401 -2.06 9.15 32.38
CA LYS A 401 -0.65 9.53 32.57
C LYS A 401 0.17 8.32 33.03
N GLU A 402 -0.38 7.54 33.96
CA GLU A 402 0.24 6.36 34.55
C GLU A 402 0.55 5.31 33.48
N PHE A 403 -0.34 5.17 32.49
CA PHE A 403 -0.16 4.25 31.37
C PHE A 403 1.06 4.63 30.53
N LEU A 404 1.16 5.90 30.10
CA LEU A 404 2.29 6.38 29.29
C LEU A 404 3.61 6.33 30.08
N LEU A 405 3.62 6.76 31.35
CA LEU A 405 4.81 6.72 32.20
C LEU A 405 5.33 5.31 32.43
N THR A 406 4.43 4.37 32.71
CA THR A 406 4.78 2.95 32.90
C THR A 406 5.38 2.39 31.61
N TYR A 407 4.79 2.71 30.46
CA TYR A 407 5.28 2.25 29.17
C TYR A 407 6.67 2.81 28.85
N PHE A 408 6.88 4.13 28.99
CA PHE A 408 8.19 4.75 28.74
C PHE A 408 9.28 4.27 29.69
N THR A 409 8.94 4.04 30.96
CA THR A 409 9.88 3.49 31.94
C THR A 409 10.31 2.07 31.57
N LYS A 410 9.36 1.25 31.09
CA LYS A 410 9.69 -0.10 30.59
C LYS A 410 10.63 -0.03 29.38
N LEU A 411 10.33 0.84 28.40
CA LEU A 411 11.21 1.02 27.24
C LEU A 411 12.61 1.50 27.63
N LEU A 412 12.69 2.48 28.52
CA LEU A 412 13.96 3.01 29.02
C LEU A 412 14.81 1.90 29.66
N ARG A 413 14.22 1.08 30.54
CA ARG A 413 14.93 -0.04 31.19
C ARG A 413 15.53 -1.04 30.18
N HIS A 414 14.87 -1.25 29.04
CA HIS A 414 15.40 -2.12 27.99
C HIS A 414 16.55 -1.48 27.22
N LYS A 415 16.51 -0.17 26.98
CA LYS A 415 17.51 0.54 26.15
C LYS A 415 18.71 1.07 26.91
N ILE A 416 18.55 1.37 28.20
CA ILE A 416 19.54 2.15 28.97
C ILE A 416 20.91 1.46 29.04
N PHE A 417 20.95 0.14 29.16
CA PHE A 417 22.21 -0.60 29.21
C PHE A 417 22.97 -0.58 27.88
N ASP A 418 22.26 -0.58 26.75
CA ASP A 418 22.88 -0.49 25.43
C ASP A 418 23.37 0.94 25.15
N TRP A 419 22.59 1.94 25.56
CA TRP A 419 22.94 3.35 25.45
C TRP A 419 24.18 3.72 26.26
N ILE A 420 24.30 3.22 27.48
CA ILE A 420 25.49 3.42 28.33
C ILE A 420 26.73 2.79 27.66
N LYS A 421 26.60 1.62 27.05
CA LYS A 421 27.73 0.92 26.39
C LYS A 421 28.19 1.61 25.10
N ILE A 422 27.26 2.11 24.29
CA ILE A 422 27.53 2.58 22.91
C ILE A 422 27.76 4.10 22.86
N LYS A 423 27.50 4.85 23.93
CA LYS A 423 27.53 6.34 23.96
C LYS A 423 26.70 6.97 22.80
N ASN A 424 25.55 6.38 22.50
CA ASN A 424 24.68 6.85 21.41
C ASN A 424 23.79 8.02 21.88
N ASN A 425 24.32 9.24 21.86
CA ASN A 425 23.61 10.43 22.37
C ASN A 425 22.38 10.81 21.53
N THR A 426 22.40 10.58 20.21
CA THR A 426 21.32 11.02 19.31
C THR A 426 20.02 10.24 19.55
N GLU A 427 20.10 8.91 19.68
CA GLU A 427 18.90 8.09 19.91
C GLU A 427 18.27 8.38 21.29
N GLN A 428 19.11 8.68 22.29
CA GLN A 428 18.67 9.09 23.62
C GLN A 428 17.88 10.40 23.57
N ILE A 429 18.47 11.44 22.97
CA ILE A 429 17.84 12.76 22.83
C ILE A 429 16.50 12.63 22.09
N GLU A 430 16.47 11.87 20.99
CA GLU A 430 15.23 11.63 20.25
C GLU A 430 14.17 10.91 21.08
N PHE A 431 14.55 9.90 21.87
CA PHE A 431 13.61 9.19 22.72
C PHE A 431 12.99 10.10 23.78
N PHE A 432 13.82 10.88 24.50
CA PHE A 432 13.31 11.78 25.54
C PHE A 432 12.44 12.88 24.95
N SER A 433 12.87 13.50 23.85
CA SER A 433 12.07 14.54 23.16
C SER A 433 10.70 14.01 22.72
N LYS A 434 10.63 12.82 22.11
CA LYS A 434 9.36 12.22 21.66
C LYS A 434 8.48 11.78 22.83
N SER A 435 9.08 11.25 23.89
CA SER A 435 8.34 10.79 25.08
C SER A 435 7.73 11.97 25.83
N GLU A 436 8.50 13.04 26.02
CA GLU A 436 8.05 14.29 26.62
C GLU A 436 6.90 14.90 25.82
N PHE A 437 7.04 14.98 24.49
CA PHE A 437 5.97 15.43 23.61
C PHE A 437 4.69 14.60 23.78
N CYS A 438 4.82 13.26 23.77
CA CYS A 438 3.66 12.37 23.96
C CYS A 438 2.95 12.62 25.29
N ILE A 439 3.70 12.75 26.40
CA ILE A 439 3.14 13.03 27.72
C ILE A 439 2.42 14.39 27.72
N LYS A 440 3.08 15.44 27.23
CA LYS A 440 2.53 16.80 27.17
C LYS A 440 1.22 16.88 26.38
N TYR A 441 1.18 16.17 25.26
CA TYR A 441 0.12 16.37 24.28
C TYR A 441 -1.05 15.38 24.43
N LEU A 442 -0.81 14.17 24.93
CA LEU A 442 -1.85 13.13 25.07
C LEU A 442 -2.57 13.15 26.42
N ILE A 443 -1.96 13.76 27.44
CA ILE A 443 -2.58 13.93 28.76
C ILE A 443 -3.26 15.30 28.73
N ASN A 444 -4.57 15.31 28.54
CA ASN A 444 -5.37 16.53 28.51
C ASN A 444 -5.55 17.08 29.93
N THR A 445 -4.47 17.62 30.48
CA THR A 445 -4.47 18.44 31.69
C THR A 445 -3.87 19.77 31.28
N ASP A 446 -4.57 20.87 31.59
CA ASP A 446 -4.08 22.22 31.41
C ASP A 446 -2.63 22.31 31.90
N PHE A 447 -1.71 22.49 30.96
CA PHE A 447 -0.25 22.53 31.18
C PHE A 447 0.17 23.87 31.82
N THR A 448 -0.70 24.39 32.68
CA THR A 448 -0.50 25.59 33.50
C THR A 448 -0.71 25.19 34.95
N GLN A 449 0.22 24.40 35.48
CA GLN A 449 0.88 24.65 36.77
C GLN A 449 1.77 23.47 37.14
N ASN A 450 3.04 23.80 37.38
CA ASN A 450 4.03 22.98 38.05
C ASN A 450 3.43 22.27 39.25
N TYR A 451 3.50 20.93 39.29
CA TYR A 451 4.09 20.19 40.41
C TYR A 451 4.46 18.80 39.87
N LEU A 452 5.75 18.59 39.58
CA LEU A 452 6.30 17.25 39.55
C LEU A 452 6.03 16.67 40.95
N ASN A 453 5.43 15.50 41.04
CA ASN A 453 5.38 14.84 42.34
C ASN A 453 6.81 14.47 42.76
N SER A 454 7.04 14.22 44.05
CA SER A 454 8.37 13.95 44.60
C SER A 454 9.12 12.82 43.90
N ASN A 455 8.41 11.84 43.33
CA ASN A 455 9.02 10.75 42.56
C ASN A 455 9.42 11.18 41.14
N GLU A 456 8.66 12.08 40.52
CA GLU A 456 8.98 12.67 39.21
C GLU A 456 10.15 13.66 39.31
N GLU A 457 10.22 14.44 40.39
CA GLU A 457 11.36 15.32 40.67
C GLU A 457 12.63 14.50 40.97
N TYR A 458 12.48 13.38 41.69
CA TYR A 458 13.58 12.45 41.96
C TYR A 458 14.10 11.78 40.68
N ALA A 459 13.20 11.31 39.80
CA ALA A 459 13.57 10.71 38.53
C ALA A 459 14.24 11.72 37.58
N LEU A 460 13.77 12.98 37.56
CA LEU A 460 14.39 14.07 36.81
C LEU A 460 15.81 14.36 37.31
N ARG A 461 16.02 14.42 38.63
CA ARG A 461 17.34 14.67 39.24
C ARG A 461 18.32 13.51 39.04
N ILE A 462 17.85 12.26 39.09
CA ILE A 462 18.67 11.09 38.76
C ILE A 462 19.07 11.11 37.27
N GLY A 463 18.14 11.49 36.38
CA GLY A 463 18.40 11.59 34.94
C GLY A 463 19.30 12.76 34.51
N GLN A 464 19.54 13.75 35.38
CA GLN A 464 20.49 14.83 35.15
C GLN A 464 21.91 14.53 35.68
N ILE A 465 22.04 13.54 36.58
CA ILE A 465 23.32 13.14 37.20
C ILE A 465 23.97 11.97 36.44
N ALA A 466 23.16 11.11 35.81
CA ALA A 466 23.63 10.09 34.87
C ALA A 466 23.94 10.70 33.50
#